data_AF-A0A963J2Q9-F1
#
_entry.id   AF-A0A963J2Q9-F1
#
_cell.length_a   1.000
_cell.length_b   1.000
_cell.length_c   1.000
_cell.angle_alpha   90.00
_cell.angle_beta   90.00
_cell.angle_gamma   90.00
#
_symmetry.space_group_name_H-M   'P 1'
#
loop_
_entity.id
_entity.type
_entity.pdbx_description
1 polymer ?
#
loop_
_entity_poly.entity_id
_entity_poly.type
_entity_poly.pdbx_seq_one_letter_code
_entity_poly.pdbx_strand_id
1 'polypeptide(L)' 'MTATTYRTCPRSGLQFESQAEKLMIANAVAAVVALLVGGLLAIGVVLTRWPAVHWLAADTFYMVLTAHGIDMLIF' A
#
# COMPACT_ATOMS: atom_id res chain seq x y z
N MET A 1 -24.55 5.76 29.75
CA MET A 1 -23.11 5.64 30.00
C MET A 1 -22.40 5.90 28.68
N THR A 2 -21.62 6.97 28.58
CA THR A 2 -20.79 7.25 27.40
C THR A 2 -19.67 6.21 27.38
N ALA A 3 -19.62 5.37 26.36
CA ALA A 3 -18.55 4.38 26.23
C ALA A 3 -17.20 5.09 26.21
N THR A 4 -16.22 4.60 26.99
CA THR A 4 -14.87 5.14 26.97
C THR A 4 -14.25 4.90 25.60
N THR A 5 -13.72 5.95 24.98
CA THR A 5 -13.04 5.86 23.68
C THR A 5 -11.68 5.14 23.77
N TYR A 6 -11.22 4.82 24.99
CA TYR A 6 -9.94 4.19 25.23
C TYR A 6 -10.08 2.77 25.79
N ARG A 7 -9.18 1.87 25.36
CA ARG A 7 -9.00 0.51 25.91
C ARG A 7 -7.54 0.27 26.29
N THR A 8 -7.29 -0.48 27.36
CA THR A 8 -5.94 -0.92 27.72
C THR A 8 -5.73 -2.36 27.25
N CYS A 9 -4.64 -2.62 26.52
CA CYS A 9 -4.29 -3.97 26.12
C CYS A 9 -3.85 -4.80 27.34
N PRO A 10 -4.47 -5.95 27.65
CA PRO A 10 -4.11 -6.74 28.83
C PRO A 10 -2.73 -7.40 28.71
N ARG A 11 -2.16 -7.49 27.49
CA ARG A 11 -0.85 -8.10 27.24
C ARG A 11 0.30 -7.10 27.34
N SER A 12 0.14 -5.90 26.78
CA SER A 12 1.21 -4.90 26.72
C SER A 12 1.03 -3.72 27.69
N GLY A 13 -0.15 -3.55 28.29
CA GLY A 13 -0.47 -2.40 29.14
C GLY A 13 -0.67 -1.08 28.37
N LEU A 14 -0.52 -1.07 27.04
CA LEU A 14 -0.70 0.13 26.21
C LEU A 14 -2.18 0.55 26.12
N GLN A 15 -2.45 1.86 26.16
CA GLN A 15 -3.76 2.43 25.88
C GLN A 15 -3.94 2.75 24.40
N PHE A 16 -5.11 2.42 23.87
CA PHE A 16 -5.51 2.68 22.49
C PHE A 16 -6.78 3.52 22.47
N GLU A 17 -6.77 4.61 21.70
CA GLU A 17 -8.00 5.33 21.35
C GLU A 17 -8.67 4.64 20.16
N SER A 18 -9.98 4.42 20.27
CA SER A 18 -10.80 3.62 19.37
C SER A 18 -10.91 4.18 17.95
N GLN A 19 -10.96 5.50 17.76
CA GLN A 19 -11.04 6.11 16.43
C GLN A 19 -9.66 6.10 15.75
N ALA A 20 -8.60 6.43 16.48
CA ALA A 20 -7.23 6.36 16.01
C ALA A 20 -6.84 4.93 15.61
N GLU A 21 -7.17 3.92 16.44
CA GLU A 21 -6.94 2.50 16.14
C GLU A 21 -7.63 2.10 14.83
N LYS A 22 -8.90 2.47 14.65
CA LYS A 22 -9.65 2.18 13.42
C LYS A 22 -9.06 2.87 12.19
N LEU A 23 -8.64 4.13 12.31
CA LEU A 23 -8.01 4.87 11.21
C LEU A 23 -6.67 4.25 10.82
N MET A 24 -5.88 3.81 11.80
CA MET A 24 -4.61 3.17 11.57
C MET A 24 -4.79 1.81 10.87
N ILE A 25 -5.79 1.01 11.29
CA ILE A 25 -6.16 -0.24 10.61
C ILE A 25 -6.62 0.03 9.18
N ALA A 26 -7.45 1.05 8.95
CA ALA A 26 -7.94 1.39 7.62
C ALA A 26 -6.79 1.74 6.67
N ASN A 27 -5.83 2.57 7.11
CA ASN A 27 -4.64 2.90 6.33
C ASN A 27 -3.73 1.68 6.13
N ALA A 28 -3.60 0.81 7.14
CA ALA A 28 -2.81 -0.42 6.99
C ALA A 28 -3.39 -1.36 5.91
N VAL A 29 -4.72 -1.51 5.85
CA VAL A 29 -5.36 -2.28 4.78
C VAL A 29 -5.21 -1.59 3.43
N ALA A 30 -5.41 -0.27 3.36
CA ALA A 30 -5.24 0.50 2.14
C ALA A 30 -3.81 0.36 1.57
N ALA A 31 -2.78 0.45 2.43
CA ALA A 31 -1.39 0.30 2.04
C ALA A 31 -1.08 -1.12 1.50
N VAL A 32 -1.69 -2.18 2.06
CA VAL A 32 -1.53 -3.53 1.51
C VAL A 32 -2.17 -3.66 0.12
N VAL A 33 -3.30 -2.99 -0.12
CA VAL A 33 -3.94 -2.95 -1.44
C VAL A 33 -3.10 -2.16 -2.43
N ALA A 34 -2.58 -0.99 -2.04
CA ALA A 34 -1.65 -0.20 -2.86
C ALA A 34 -0.41 -1.03 -3.22
N LEU A 35 0.22 -1.67 -2.22
CA LEU A 35 1.37 -2.56 -2.43
C LEU A 35 1.08 -3.66 -3.47
N LEU A 36 -0.12 -4.26 -3.45
CA LEU A 36 -0.51 -5.24 -4.45
C LEU A 36 -0.59 -4.60 -5.85
N VAL A 37 -1.22 -3.44 -5.97
CA VAL A 37 -1.35 -2.71 -7.24
C VAL A 37 0.01 -2.32 -7.80
N GLY A 38 0.85 -1.62 -7.05
CA GLY A 38 2.16 -1.25 -7.54
C GLY A 38 3.08 -2.46 -7.76
N GLY A 39 2.89 -3.57 -7.04
CA GLY A 39 3.57 -4.83 -7.31
C GLY A 39 3.21 -5.42 -8.68
N LEU A 40 1.93 -5.35 -9.07
CA LEU A 40 1.49 -5.72 -10.41
C LEU A 40 2.07 -4.79 -11.49
N LEU A 41 2.12 -3.48 -11.23
CA LEU A 41 2.78 -2.52 -12.13
C LEU A 41 4.28 -2.81 -12.26
N ALA A 42 4.96 -3.19 -11.16
CA ALA A 42 6.38 -3.55 -11.15
C ALA A 42 6.67 -4.77 -12.03
N ILE A 43 5.77 -5.76 -12.07
CA ILE A 43 5.89 -6.90 -12.99
C ILE A 43 5.92 -6.40 -14.44
N GLY A 44 5.06 -5.47 -14.83
CA GLY A 44 5.08 -4.86 -16.16
C GLY A 44 6.42 -4.16 -16.47
N VAL A 45 6.99 -3.44 -15.50
CA VAL A 45 8.30 -2.78 -15.63
C VAL A 45 9.41 -3.82 -15.82
N VAL A 46 9.50 -4.82 -14.95
CA VAL A 46 10.56 -5.85 -14.97
C VAL A 46 10.49 -6.69 -16.24
N LEU A 47 9.29 -7.13 -16.64
CA LEU A 47 9.08 -7.88 -17.88
C LEU A 47 9.32 -7.06 -19.15
N THR A 48 9.48 -5.74 -19.06
CA THR A 48 9.87 -4.89 -20.19
C THR A 48 11.37 -4.58 -20.19
N ARG A 49 12.03 -4.69 -19.04
CA ARG A 49 13.49 -4.49 -18.88
C ARG A 49 14.29 -5.79 -18.96
N TRP A 50 13.64 -6.95 -19.01
CA TRP A 50 14.29 -8.22 -19.23
C TRP A 50 14.82 -8.31 -20.67
N PRO A 51 16.11 -8.64 -20.91
CA PRO A 51 16.65 -8.82 -22.25
C PRO A 51 15.87 -9.72 -23.25
N ALA A 52 15.06 -10.68 -22.77
CA ALA A 52 14.32 -11.61 -23.61
C ALA A 52 12.84 -11.24 -23.79
N VAL A 53 12.29 -10.39 -22.91
CA VAL A 53 10.86 -10.05 -22.88
C VAL A 53 10.73 -8.53 -22.88
N HIS A 54 9.90 -8.02 -23.79
CA HIS A 54 9.67 -6.59 -23.98
C HIS A 54 8.17 -6.33 -24.07
N TRP A 55 7.48 -6.58 -22.97
CA TRP A 55 6.02 -6.67 -22.98
C TRP A 55 5.34 -5.34 -23.33
N LEU A 56 5.77 -4.23 -22.71
CA LEU A 56 5.13 -2.93 -22.90
C LEU A 56 5.78 -2.12 -24.02
N ALA A 57 4.97 -1.42 -24.81
CA ALA A 57 5.44 -0.40 -25.75
C ALA A 57 6.02 0.80 -24.99
N ALA A 58 6.90 1.58 -25.63
CA ALA A 58 7.69 2.62 -24.96
C ALA A 58 6.84 3.67 -24.20
N ASP A 59 5.77 4.17 -24.82
CA ASP A 59 4.83 5.11 -24.22
C ASP A 59 4.14 4.52 -22.98
N THR A 60 3.61 3.30 -23.11
CA THR A 60 2.96 2.58 -22.00
C THR A 60 3.93 2.21 -20.88
N PHE A 61 5.18 1.88 -21.21
CA PHE A 61 6.22 1.60 -20.23
C PHE A 61 6.45 2.81 -19.31
N TYR A 62 6.58 4.01 -19.88
CA TYR A 62 6.79 5.21 -19.06
C TYR A 62 5.56 5.56 -18.22
N MET A 63 4.34 5.36 -18.74
CA MET A 63 3.12 5.52 -17.94
C MET A 63 3.08 4.54 -16.76
N VAL A 64 3.35 3.25 -17.00
CA VAL A 64 3.37 2.21 -15.95
C VAL A 64 4.49 2.45 -14.94
N LEU A 65 5.67 2.85 -15.40
CA LEU A 65 6.80 3.18 -14.52
C LEU A 65 6.47 4.36 -13.59
N THR A 66 5.89 5.43 -14.13
CA THR A 66 5.46 6.58 -13.33
C THR A 66 4.36 6.18 -12.36
N ALA A 67 3.37 5.40 -12.81
CA ALA A 67 2.30 4.91 -11.94
C ALA A 67 2.85 4.05 -10.80
N HIS A 68 3.77 3.13 -11.08
CA HIS A 68 4.43 2.30 -10.07
C HIS A 68 5.16 3.15 -9.01
N GLY A 69 5.93 4.15 -9.46
CA GLY A 69 6.68 5.02 -8.55
C GLY A 69 5.77 5.88 -7.66
N ILE A 70 4.69 6.42 -8.22
CA ILE A 70 3.70 7.19 -7.45
C ILE A 70 2.99 6.29 -6.45
N ASP A 71 2.52 5.12 -6.88
CA ASP A 71 1.84 4.14 -6.03
C ASP A 71 2.70 3.76 -4.83
N MET A 72 3.93 3.31 -5.06
CA MET A 72 4.81 2.78 -3.99
C MET A 72 5.38 3.82 -3.01
N LEU A 73 5.46 5.09 -3.42
CA LEU A 73 6.12 6.12 -2.61
C LEU A 73 5.13 7.06 -1.91
N ILE A 74 3.88 7.10 -2.37
CA ILE A 74 2.88 8.04 -1.87
C ILE A 74 1.68 7.32 -1.22
N PHE A 75 1.31 6.14 -1.71
CA PHE A 75 0.09 5.42 -1.30
C PHE A 75 0.41 4.11 -0.58
#